data_AF-A0A957ZT20-F1
#
_entry.id   AF-A0A957ZT20-F1
#
_cell.length_a   1.000
_cell.length_b   1.000
_cell.length_c   1.000
_cell.angle_alpha   90.00
_cell.angle_beta   90.00
_cell.angle_gamma   90.00
#
_symmetry.space_group_name_H-M   'P 1'
#
loop_
_entity.id
_entity.type
_entity.pdbx_description
1 polymer ?
#
loop_
_entity_poly.entity_id
_entity_poly.type
_entity_poly.pdbx_seq_one_letter_code
_entity_poly.pdbx_strand_id
1 'polypeptide(L)'
;MAKQKRSDKSGNQTGRNDDVPIYTVVDDELFEELDGLTDQRVAHVEVWEGSLAYDLEDAEVDPTTQDLFDLDLYLHDGVYFELYGVAAFTDLAEDPLTGIDTLARALSSLVNQGVWLEEVAVDEEDQLVLVLSQRHQPVLYLSVGGWLLEEWDELPGE
;
A
#
# COMPACT_ATOMS: atom_id res chain seq x y z
N MET A 1 3.73 46.86 -37.28
CA MET A 1 3.00 45.77 -36.59
C MET A 1 4.03 44.77 -36.06
N ALA A 2 3.98 44.50 -34.76
CA ALA A 2 5.03 43.89 -33.97
C ALA A 2 5.11 42.37 -34.16
N LYS A 3 6.34 41.84 -34.13
CA LYS A 3 6.65 40.40 -33.96
C LYS A 3 6.43 40.03 -32.50
N GLN A 4 5.53 39.09 -32.21
CA GLN A 4 5.40 38.47 -30.89
C GLN A 4 6.17 37.15 -30.88
N LYS A 5 7.11 37.04 -29.93
CA LYS A 5 7.87 35.84 -29.53
C LYS A 5 7.01 34.91 -28.65
N ARG A 6 7.55 33.70 -28.39
CA ARG A 6 7.37 32.81 -27.20
C ARG A 6 6.32 31.71 -27.39
N SER A 7 6.56 30.42 -27.12
CA SER A 7 7.69 29.71 -26.48
C SER A 7 7.62 28.23 -26.85
N ASP A 8 8.77 27.62 -27.13
CA ASP A 8 9.01 26.20 -26.84
C ASP A 8 9.19 26.03 -25.32
N LYS A 9 8.47 25.07 -24.74
CA LYS A 9 8.83 24.28 -23.54
C LYS A 9 7.70 23.26 -23.35
N SER A 10 7.95 22.01 -23.75
CA SER A 10 8.31 20.96 -22.80
C SER A 10 7.22 20.79 -21.74
N GLY A 11 6.13 20.13 -22.15
CA GLY A 11 5.35 19.34 -21.22
C GLY A 11 6.18 18.10 -20.96
N ASN A 12 6.96 18.15 -19.88
CA ASN A 12 7.61 17.01 -19.27
C ASN A 12 6.49 16.04 -18.86
N GLN A 13 6.15 15.11 -19.74
CA GLN A 13 5.49 13.87 -19.33
C GLN A 13 6.51 13.17 -18.44
N THR A 14 6.37 13.35 -17.12
CA THR A 14 6.97 12.45 -16.16
C THR A 14 6.44 11.07 -16.50
N GLY A 15 7.34 10.22 -17.01
CA GLY A 15 7.00 8.88 -17.44
C GLY A 15 6.35 8.14 -16.29
N ARG A 16 5.10 7.74 -16.48
CA ARG A 16 4.66 6.44 -15.98
C ARG A 16 5.59 5.44 -16.65
N ASN A 17 6.45 4.79 -15.87
CA ASN A 17 7.19 3.65 -16.38
C ASN A 17 6.20 2.61 -16.90
N ASP A 18 6.54 2.02 -18.03
CA ASP A 18 5.74 1.04 -18.76
C ASP A 18 5.41 -0.18 -17.88
N ASP A 19 4.11 -0.51 -17.78
CA ASP A 19 3.51 -1.82 -17.46
C ASP A 19 4.18 -2.68 -16.36
N VAL A 20 4.32 -2.19 -15.13
CA VAL A 20 4.46 -3.11 -13.98
C VAL A 20 3.10 -3.81 -13.79
N PRO A 21 3.01 -5.14 -13.92
CA PRO A 21 1.76 -5.84 -13.75
C PRO A 21 1.32 -5.74 -12.28
N ILE A 22 0.06 -5.35 -12.05
CA ILE A 22 -0.56 -5.51 -10.74
C ILE A 22 -0.68 -7.01 -10.48
N TYR A 23 -0.03 -7.48 -9.41
CA TYR A 23 -0.14 -8.84 -8.92
C TYR A 23 -1.40 -8.98 -8.09
N THR A 24 -2.10 -10.09 -8.25
CA THR A 24 -3.29 -10.43 -7.44
C THR A 24 -3.15 -11.79 -6.75
N VAL A 25 -2.04 -12.50 -7.01
CA VAL A 25 -1.71 -13.81 -6.43
C VAL A 25 -0.21 -13.87 -6.17
N VAL A 26 0.20 -14.71 -5.24
CA VAL A 26 1.60 -14.96 -4.87
C VAL A 26 1.91 -16.43 -5.19
N ASP A 27 2.75 -16.67 -6.19
CA ASP A 27 3.29 -18.01 -6.44
C ASP A 27 4.53 -18.31 -5.58
N ASP A 28 5.05 -19.53 -5.65
CA ASP A 28 6.20 -19.96 -4.84
C ASP A 28 7.45 -19.07 -5.04
N GLU A 29 7.69 -18.58 -6.27
CA GLU A 29 8.86 -17.74 -6.60
C GLU A 29 8.68 -16.34 -6.00
N LEU A 30 7.50 -15.74 -6.17
CA LEU A 30 7.17 -14.45 -5.54
C LEU A 30 7.15 -14.55 -4.02
N PHE A 31 6.68 -15.67 -3.46
CA PHE A 31 6.69 -15.87 -2.02
C PHE A 31 8.10 -15.83 -1.44
N GLU A 32 9.06 -16.53 -2.06
CA GLU A 32 10.47 -16.51 -1.63
C GLU A 32 11.08 -15.11 -1.70
N GLU A 33 10.73 -14.32 -2.73
CA GLU A 33 11.17 -12.92 -2.86
C GLU A 33 10.59 -12.04 -1.76
N LEU A 34 9.28 -12.13 -1.52
CA LEU A 34 8.59 -11.32 -0.52
C LEU A 34 8.98 -11.71 0.91
N ASP A 35 9.16 -12.99 1.21
CA ASP A 35 9.62 -13.47 2.53
C ASP A 35 11.00 -12.88 2.89
N GLY A 36 11.85 -12.62 1.88
CA GLY A 36 13.12 -11.92 2.06
C GLY A 36 12.99 -10.47 2.54
N LEU A 37 11.78 -9.89 2.54
CA LEU A 37 11.49 -8.54 3.02
C LEU A 37 11.07 -8.49 4.49
N THR A 38 10.85 -9.65 5.12
CA THR A 38 10.51 -9.74 6.55
C THR A 38 11.61 -9.14 7.44
N ASP A 39 11.25 -8.80 8.67
CA ASP A 39 12.07 -8.08 9.65
C ASP A 39 12.44 -6.63 9.25
N GLN A 40 12.01 -6.14 8.09
CA GLN A 40 12.18 -4.73 7.73
C GLN A 40 11.25 -3.83 8.54
N ARG A 41 11.79 -2.71 8.99
CA ARG A 41 10.99 -1.67 9.65
C ARG A 41 10.17 -0.93 8.61
N VAL A 42 8.91 -0.67 8.92
CA VAL A 42 8.10 0.24 8.11
C VAL A 42 8.56 1.67 8.35
N ALA A 43 8.97 2.34 7.28
CA ALA A 43 9.42 3.73 7.28
C ALA A 43 8.25 4.72 7.21
N HIS A 44 7.28 4.44 6.34
CA HIS A 44 6.13 5.30 6.11
C HIS A 44 4.93 4.49 5.61
N VAL A 45 3.72 5.02 5.83
CA VAL A 45 2.48 4.52 5.25
C VAL A 45 1.59 5.70 4.89
N GLU A 46 1.04 5.68 3.68
CA GLU A 46 0.06 6.67 3.21
C GLU A 46 -1.22 5.95 2.77
N VAL A 47 -2.37 6.36 3.31
CA VAL A 47 -3.69 5.80 2.94
C VAL A 47 -4.34 6.72 1.93
N TRP A 48 -4.81 6.17 0.82
CA TRP A 48 -5.42 6.94 -0.25
C TRP A 48 -6.87 7.28 0.06
N GLU A 49 -7.34 8.46 -0.40
CA GLU A 49 -8.71 8.94 -0.14
C GLU A 49 -9.80 8.06 -0.77
N GLY A 50 -9.47 7.31 -1.82
CA GLY A 50 -10.35 6.37 -2.50
C GLY A 50 -9.73 4.98 -2.58
N SER A 51 -10.51 4.02 -3.08
CA SER A 51 -10.01 2.67 -3.36
C SER A 51 -10.45 2.19 -4.74
N LEU A 52 -9.49 1.64 -5.47
CA LEU A 52 -9.67 1.01 -6.77
C LEU A 52 -10.73 -0.09 -6.73
N ALA A 53 -10.88 -0.79 -5.60
CA ALA A 53 -11.86 -1.84 -5.42
C ALA A 53 -13.30 -1.33 -5.68
N TYR A 54 -13.64 -0.13 -5.18
CA TYR A 54 -14.96 0.45 -5.41
C TYR A 54 -15.07 1.19 -6.74
N ASP A 55 -13.99 1.82 -7.20
CA ASP A 55 -13.96 2.47 -8.51
C ASP A 55 -14.23 1.47 -9.64
N LEU A 56 -13.72 0.24 -9.53
CA LEU A 56 -13.99 -0.84 -10.49
C LEU A 56 -15.46 -1.29 -10.52
N GLU A 57 -16.18 -1.12 -9.42
CA GLU A 57 -17.59 -1.44 -9.28
C GLU A 57 -18.51 -0.25 -9.57
N ASP A 58 -17.96 0.92 -9.92
CA ASP A 58 -18.67 2.21 -9.99
C ASP A 58 -19.47 2.48 -8.69
N ALA A 59 -18.94 2.06 -7.53
CA ALA A 59 -19.61 2.12 -6.24
C ALA A 59 -19.22 3.40 -5.47
N GLU A 60 -20.22 4.17 -5.02
CA GLU A 60 -20.01 5.28 -4.09
C GLU A 60 -20.09 4.77 -2.65
N VAL A 61 -19.00 4.95 -1.90
CA VAL A 61 -18.87 4.45 -0.52
C VAL A 61 -18.71 5.62 0.45
N ASP A 62 -19.37 5.53 1.60
CA ASP A 62 -19.16 6.49 2.68
C ASP A 62 -17.76 6.25 3.29
N PRO A 63 -16.86 7.27 3.29
CA PRO A 63 -15.51 7.13 3.82
C PRO A 63 -15.45 6.73 5.29
N THR A 64 -16.55 6.87 6.05
CA THR A 64 -16.64 6.47 7.45
C THR A 64 -17.02 5.00 7.66
N THR A 65 -17.52 4.33 6.62
CA THR A 65 -17.89 2.91 6.65
C THR A 65 -17.15 2.07 5.62
N GLN A 66 -16.30 2.68 4.79
CA GLN A 66 -15.39 2.00 3.86
C GLN A 66 -14.56 0.94 4.59
N ASP A 67 -14.41 -0.25 4.01
CA ASP A 67 -13.69 -1.39 4.58
C ASP A 67 -12.57 -1.94 3.69
N LEU A 68 -12.46 -1.45 2.45
CA LEU A 68 -11.35 -1.72 1.52
C LEU A 68 -10.61 -0.42 1.21
N PHE A 69 -9.28 -0.44 1.27
CA PHE A 69 -8.46 0.76 1.16
C PHE A 69 -7.30 0.56 0.18
N ASP A 70 -6.90 1.62 -0.50
CA ASP A 70 -5.61 1.62 -1.19
C ASP A 70 -4.60 2.34 -0.31
N LEU A 71 -3.37 1.83 -0.25
CA LEU A 71 -2.31 2.42 0.56
C LEU A 71 -0.92 2.13 0.01
N ASP A 72 -0.01 3.05 0.30
CA ASP A 72 1.42 2.92 0.03
C ASP A 72 2.15 2.50 1.30
N LEU A 73 3.01 1.50 1.20
CA LEU A 73 3.82 0.98 2.32
C LEU A 73 5.31 1.06 1.96
N TYR A 74 6.04 1.87 2.72
CA TYR A 74 7.47 2.08 2.54
C TYR A 74 8.26 1.33 3.60
N LEU A 75 9.18 0.46 3.18
CA LEU A 75 10.12 -0.23 4.05
C LEU A 75 11.46 0.49 4.09
N HIS A 76 12.15 0.40 5.22
CA HIS A 76 13.33 1.23 5.53
C HIS A 76 14.54 1.03 4.59
N ASP A 77 14.64 -0.12 3.92
CA ASP A 77 15.76 -0.46 3.03
C ASP A 77 15.47 -0.12 1.56
N GLY A 78 14.50 0.75 1.28
CA GLY A 78 14.23 1.27 -0.06
C GLY A 78 13.16 0.50 -0.84
N VAL A 79 12.48 -0.48 -0.21
CA VAL A 79 11.38 -1.23 -0.84
C VAL A 79 10.04 -0.52 -0.61
N TYR A 80 9.22 -0.46 -1.65
CA TYR A 80 7.93 0.20 -1.68
C TYR A 80 6.85 -0.71 -2.25
N PHE A 81 5.72 -0.79 -1.55
CA PHE A 81 4.51 -1.41 -2.06
C PHE A 81 3.44 -0.36 -2.34
N GLU A 82 2.76 -0.47 -3.49
CA GLU A 82 1.39 0.05 -3.64
C GLU A 82 0.44 -1.12 -3.44
N LEU A 83 -0.50 -0.97 -2.51
CA LEU A 83 -1.48 -1.99 -2.15
C LEU A 83 -2.88 -1.49 -2.49
N TYR A 84 -3.65 -2.33 -3.15
CA TYR A 84 -4.98 -2.04 -3.66
C TYR A 84 -6.02 -2.97 -3.02
N GLY A 85 -7.17 -2.41 -2.64
CA GLY A 85 -8.28 -3.18 -2.07
C GLY A 85 -7.91 -3.91 -0.78
N VAL A 86 -7.22 -3.23 0.13
CA VAL A 86 -6.72 -3.77 1.39
C VAL A 86 -7.82 -3.81 2.44
N ALA A 87 -8.12 -4.99 2.97
CA ALA A 87 -8.87 -5.16 4.21
C ALA A 87 -7.90 -5.28 5.40
N ALA A 88 -8.07 -4.44 6.42
CA ALA A 88 -7.15 -4.36 7.56
C ALA A 88 -7.78 -4.94 8.83
N PHE A 89 -7.14 -5.91 9.47
CA PHE A 89 -7.65 -6.60 10.66
C PHE A 89 -6.70 -6.41 11.84
N THR A 90 -7.24 -6.09 13.02
CA THR A 90 -6.46 -6.14 14.27
C THR A 90 -6.54 -7.51 14.96
N ASP A 91 -7.56 -8.29 14.60
CA ASP A 91 -7.79 -9.68 15.00
C ASP A 91 -8.45 -10.39 13.81
N LEU A 92 -7.92 -11.56 13.43
CA LEU A 92 -8.44 -12.35 12.30
C LEU A 92 -9.81 -13.00 12.57
N ALA A 93 -10.28 -12.97 13.82
CA ALA A 93 -11.61 -13.45 14.20
C ALA A 93 -12.68 -12.35 14.18
N GLU A 94 -12.30 -11.10 13.92
CA GLU A 94 -13.18 -9.93 13.90
C GLU A 94 -13.37 -9.39 12.47
N ASP A 95 -14.37 -8.51 12.30
CA ASP A 95 -14.57 -7.77 11.05
C ASP A 95 -13.39 -6.81 10.79
N PRO A 96 -13.10 -6.45 9.53
CA PRO A 96 -12.03 -5.51 9.21
C PRO A 96 -12.31 -4.12 9.80
N LEU A 97 -11.25 -3.35 9.99
CA LEU A 97 -11.34 -1.94 10.35
C LEU A 97 -12.12 -1.18 9.29
N THR A 98 -13.07 -0.37 9.74
CA THR A 98 -13.86 0.50 8.87
C THR A 98 -13.51 1.97 9.08
N GLY A 99 -13.59 2.73 8.00
CA GLY A 99 -13.43 4.17 7.97
C GLY A 99 -11.98 4.60 7.74
N ILE A 100 -11.75 5.40 6.70
CA ILE A 100 -10.41 5.81 6.27
C ILE A 100 -9.63 6.53 7.37
N ASP A 101 -10.30 7.42 8.10
CA ASP A 101 -9.76 8.16 9.22
C ASP A 101 -9.31 7.27 10.37
N THR A 102 -10.01 6.14 10.58
CA THR A 102 -9.65 5.16 11.61
C THR A 102 -8.38 4.43 11.20
N LEU A 103 -8.33 3.93 9.96
CA LEU A 103 -7.18 3.21 9.42
C LEU A 103 -5.93 4.10 9.36
N ALA A 104 -6.03 5.30 8.78
CA ALA A 104 -4.92 6.22 8.64
C ALA A 104 -4.29 6.59 10.00
N ARG A 105 -5.13 6.82 11.03
CA ARG A 105 -4.65 7.07 12.41
C ARG A 105 -3.99 5.84 13.02
N ALA A 106 -4.54 4.65 12.81
CA ALA A 106 -3.97 3.41 13.32
C ALA A 106 -2.58 3.15 12.73
N LEU A 107 -2.45 3.20 11.40
CA LEU A 107 -1.18 3.02 10.68
C LEU A 107 -0.16 4.09 11.05
N SER A 108 -0.56 5.37 11.04
CA SER A 108 0.33 6.47 11.46
C SER A 108 0.83 6.28 12.89
N SER A 109 -0.03 5.84 13.81
CA SER A 109 0.34 5.56 15.19
C SER A 109 1.32 4.39 15.30
N LEU A 110 1.13 3.31 14.53
CA LEU A 110 2.03 2.15 14.49
C LEU A 110 3.41 2.53 13.96
N VAL A 111 3.47 3.22 12.82
CA VAL A 111 4.73 3.70 12.22
C VAL A 111 5.50 4.58 13.20
N ASN A 112 4.83 5.55 13.84
CA ASN A 112 5.44 6.43 14.84
C ASN A 112 5.98 5.70 16.08
N GLN A 113 5.38 4.57 16.44
CA GLN A 113 5.82 3.73 17.56
C GLN A 113 6.89 2.70 17.15
N GLY A 114 7.20 2.62 15.87
CA GLY A 114 7.98 1.53 15.28
C GLY A 114 7.07 0.33 15.04
N VAL A 115 6.97 -0.07 13.78
CA VAL A 115 6.27 -1.28 13.34
C VAL A 115 7.14 -1.95 12.27
N TRP A 116 7.07 -3.28 12.20
CA TRP A 116 7.89 -4.12 11.33
C TRP A 116 6.98 -4.97 10.46
N LEU A 117 7.43 -5.26 9.23
CA LEU A 117 6.88 -6.36 8.45
C LEU A 117 7.40 -7.66 9.06
N GLU A 118 6.56 -8.35 9.82
CA GLU A 118 6.94 -9.56 10.56
C GLU A 118 6.87 -10.79 9.68
N GLU A 119 5.83 -10.87 8.87
CA GLU A 119 5.50 -12.06 8.09
C GLU A 119 4.82 -11.63 6.80
N VAL A 120 5.20 -12.32 5.73
CA VAL A 120 4.45 -12.40 4.48
C VAL A 120 3.74 -13.73 4.48
N ALA A 121 2.41 -13.70 4.32
CA ALA A 121 1.58 -14.88 4.26
C ALA A 121 0.72 -14.86 2.98
N VAL A 122 0.09 -16.00 2.70
CA VAL A 122 -0.90 -16.14 1.64
C VAL A 122 -2.18 -16.74 2.20
N ASP A 123 -3.32 -16.36 1.66
CA ASP A 123 -4.62 -16.93 2.05
C ASP A 123 -5.00 -18.18 1.21
N GLU A 124 -6.24 -18.64 1.33
CA GLU A 124 -6.73 -19.82 0.60
C GLU A 124 -6.86 -19.59 -0.92
N GLU A 125 -6.81 -18.34 -1.38
CA GLU A 125 -6.89 -17.93 -2.80
C GLU A 125 -5.52 -17.47 -3.34
N ASP A 126 -4.43 -17.79 -2.63
CA ASP A 126 -3.06 -17.37 -2.93
C ASP A 126 -2.88 -15.82 -2.92
N GLN A 127 -3.77 -15.08 -2.27
CA GLN A 127 -3.66 -13.61 -2.14
C GLN A 127 -2.67 -13.22 -1.05
N LEU A 128 -2.02 -12.07 -1.26
CA LEU A 128 -1.01 -11.56 -0.34
C LEU A 128 -1.64 -11.12 0.99
N VAL A 129 -1.05 -11.56 2.09
CA VAL A 129 -1.31 -11.05 3.44
C VAL A 129 -0.02 -10.51 4.04
N LEU A 130 0.00 -9.24 4.41
CA LEU A 130 1.13 -8.63 5.14
C LEU A 130 0.81 -8.56 6.63
N VAL A 131 1.70 -9.09 7.46
CA VAL A 131 1.56 -9.06 8.92
C VAL A 131 2.50 -8.02 9.50
N LEU A 132 1.93 -6.99 10.12
CA LEU A 132 2.69 -5.96 10.82
C LEU A 132 2.75 -6.26 12.31
N SER A 133 3.94 -6.14 12.90
CA SER A 133 4.18 -6.42 14.31
C SER A 133 4.81 -5.27 15.08
N GLN A 134 4.63 -5.31 16.39
CA GLN A 134 5.46 -4.60 17.34
C GLN A 134 6.03 -5.59 18.34
N ARG A 135 7.36 -5.64 18.46
CA ARG A 135 8.07 -6.56 19.37
C ARG A 135 7.71 -8.03 19.11
N HIS A 136 7.65 -8.44 17.83
CA HIS A 136 7.28 -9.79 17.39
C HIS A 136 5.88 -10.24 17.83
N GLN A 137 4.98 -9.28 18.08
CA GLN A 137 3.56 -9.55 18.30
C GLN A 137 2.80 -8.92 17.15
N PRO A 138 2.08 -9.71 16.32
CA PRO A 138 1.20 -9.19 15.29
C PRO A 138 0.20 -8.20 15.88
N VAL A 139 0.05 -7.06 15.22
CA VAL A 139 -0.87 -5.98 15.61
C VAL A 139 -1.81 -5.56 14.49
N LEU A 140 -1.46 -5.87 13.25
CA LEU A 140 -2.28 -5.58 12.08
C LEU A 140 -2.00 -6.60 10.98
N TYR A 141 -3.06 -7.11 10.38
CA TYR A 141 -3.02 -8.00 9.22
C TYR A 141 -3.65 -7.25 8.04
N LEU A 142 -2.96 -7.20 6.92
CA LEU A 142 -3.41 -6.54 5.70
C LEU A 142 -3.67 -7.60 4.65
N SER A 143 -4.94 -7.89 4.37
CA SER A 143 -5.36 -8.76 3.26
C SER A 143 -5.42 -7.92 2.00
N VAL A 144 -4.64 -8.27 0.97
CA VAL A 144 -4.38 -7.41 -0.18
C VAL A 144 -4.97 -7.99 -1.46
N GLY A 145 -5.89 -7.26 -2.10
CA GLY A 145 -6.52 -7.69 -3.35
C GLY A 145 -5.65 -7.50 -4.60
N GLY A 146 -4.79 -6.48 -4.60
CA GLY A 146 -3.80 -6.26 -5.67
C GLY A 146 -2.59 -5.48 -5.18
N TRP A 147 -1.42 -5.68 -5.77
CA TRP A 147 -0.22 -4.98 -5.35
C TRP A 147 0.82 -4.87 -6.46
N LEU A 148 1.76 -3.94 -6.26
CA LEU A 148 3.01 -3.87 -7.01
C LEU A 148 4.18 -3.56 -6.05
N LEU A 149 5.38 -3.88 -6.51
CA LEU A 149 6.62 -3.72 -5.76
C LEU A 149 7.59 -2.86 -6.57
N GLU A 150 8.07 -1.77 -5.99
CA GLU A 150 9.12 -0.94 -6.59
C GLU A 150 10.15 -0.52 -5.53
N GLU A 151 11.12 0.29 -5.96
CA GLU A 151 12.13 0.89 -5.10
C GLU A 151 11.84 2.39 -4.88
N TRP A 152 12.20 2.93 -3.73
CA TRP A 152 12.08 4.36 -3.40
C TRP A 152 13.41 4.97 -2.97
N ASP A 153 13.65 6.23 -3.39
CA ASP A 153 14.87 7.00 -3.06
C ASP A 153 14.63 8.05 -1.96
N GLU A 154 13.45 8.67 -1.92
CA GLU A 154 13.05 9.73 -0.97
C GLU A 154 11.63 9.45 -0.46
N LEU A 155 11.36 9.72 0.82
CA LEU A 155 10.03 9.54 1.40
C LEU A 155 9.05 10.64 0.96
N PRO A 156 7.74 10.37 0.91
CA PRO A 156 6.73 11.39 0.66
C PRO A 156 6.81 12.54 1.67
N GLY A 157 6.87 13.78 1.16
CA GLY A 157 6.78 14.99 1.97
C GLY A 157 8.05 15.42 2.71
N GLU A 158 9.20 14.78 2.47
CA GLU A 158 10.52 15.26 2.92
C GLU A 158 11.09 16.41 2.07
#